data_AF-J9BSM4-F1
#
_entry.id   AF-J9BSM4-F1
#
_cell.length_a   1.000
_cell.length_b   1.000
_cell.length_c   1.000
_cell.angle_alpha   90.00
_cell.angle_beta   90.00
_cell.angle_gamma   90.00
#
_symmetry.space_group_name_H-M   'P 1'
#
loop_
_entity.id
_entity.type
_entity.pdbx_description
1 polymer ?
#
loop_
_entity_poly.entity_id
_entity_poly.type
_entity_poly.pdbx_seq_one_letter_code
_entity_poly.pdbx_strand_id
1 'polypeptide(L)' 'MSDAEKQYIDLYTEASEAIKEHSAGVMNAVRDRAFDDFRRQGFPTRKVERYKYTDMEKL' A
#
# COMPACT_ATOMS: atom_id res chain seq x y z
N MET A 1 -12.91 -1.97 2.69
CA MET A 1 -11.73 -2.17 1.85
C MET A 1 -12.20 -2.21 0.41
N SER A 2 -11.75 -1.28 -0.42
CA SER A 2 -12.14 -1.17 -1.83
C SER A 2 -11.52 -2.31 -2.67
N ASP A 3 -12.01 -2.51 -3.89
CA ASP A 3 -11.46 -3.53 -4.80
C ASP A 3 -10.01 -3.19 -5.20
N ALA A 4 -9.70 -1.90 -5.37
CA ALA A 4 -8.34 -1.43 -5.61
C ALA A 4 -7.41 -1.71 -4.42
N GLU A 5 -7.84 -1.49 -3.18
CA GLU A 5 -7.02 -1.80 -1.99
C GLU A 5 -6.68 -3.29 -1.92
N LYS A 6 -7.66 -4.17 -2.19
CA LYS A 6 -7.42 -5.61 -2.25
C LYS A 6 -6.41 -5.97 -3.34
N GLN A 7 -6.61 -5.44 -4.54
CA GLN A 7 -5.70 -5.69 -5.66
C GLN A 7 -4.25 -5.33 -5.34
N TYR A 8 -4.01 -4.17 -4.71
CA TYR A 8 -2.65 -3.75 -4.34
C TYR A 8 -2.07 -4.60 -3.21
N ILE A 9 -2.89 -5.03 -2.26
CA ILE A 9 -2.47 -5.94 -1.18
C ILE A 9 -2.08 -7.30 -1.74
N ASP A 10 -2.88 -7.85 -2.63
CA ASP A 10 -2.64 -9.16 -3.23
C ASP A 10 -1.36 -9.12 -4.07
N LEU A 11 -1.23 -8.12 -4.95
CA LEU A 11 -0.03 -7.91 -5.77
C LEU A 11 1.25 -7.79 -4.93
N TYR A 12 1.20 -7.00 -3.86
CA TYR A 12 2.37 -6.86 -2.99
C TYR A 12 2.67 -8.14 -2.24
N THR A 13 1.64 -8.83 -1.72
CA THR A 13 1.81 -10.09 -0.98
C THR A 13 2.51 -11.13 -1.85
N GLU A 14 2.08 -11.29 -3.10
CA GLU A 14 2.67 -12.21 -4.08
C GLU A 14 4.14 -11.88 -4.41
N ALA A 15 4.49 -10.58 -4.51
CA ALA A 15 5.83 -10.16 -4.90
C ALA A 15 6.79 -9.89 -3.72
N SER A 16 6.28 -9.80 -2.49
CA SER A 16 7.02 -9.25 -1.35
C SER A 16 8.26 -10.06 -0.99
N GLU A 17 8.21 -11.39 -1.09
CA GLU A 17 9.34 -12.26 -0.77
C GLU A 17 10.50 -12.04 -1.74
N ALA A 18 10.22 -12.06 -3.05
CA ALA A 18 11.23 -11.85 -4.10
C ALA A 18 11.92 -10.47 -3.97
N ILE A 19 11.16 -9.43 -3.60
CA ILE A 19 11.72 -8.08 -3.40
C ILE A 19 12.61 -8.02 -2.15
N LYS A 20 12.27 -8.80 -1.11
CA LYS A 20 12.95 -8.76 0.18
C LYS A 20 14.19 -9.66 0.23
N GLU A 21 14.22 -10.75 -0.53
CA GLU A 21 15.25 -11.80 -0.51
C GLU A 21 16.68 -11.25 -0.72
N HIS A 22 16.84 -10.27 -1.62
CA HIS A 22 18.15 -9.68 -1.93
C HIS A 22 18.31 -8.24 -1.45
N SER A 23 17.47 -7.80 -0.51
CA SER A 23 17.49 -6.43 -0.01
C SER A 23 18.08 -6.34 1.40
N ALA A 24 18.60 -5.16 1.73
CA ALA A 24 19.12 -4.89 3.07
C ALA A 24 17.98 -4.95 4.11
N GLY A 25 18.26 -5.51 5.30
CA GLY A 25 17.28 -5.65 6.37
C GLY A 25 16.60 -4.32 6.78
N VAL A 26 17.35 -3.21 6.75
CA VAL A 26 16.79 -1.86 7.01
C VAL A 26 15.72 -1.47 5.98
N MET A 27 15.93 -1.80 4.71
CA MET A 27 14.95 -1.55 3.66
C MET A 27 13.72 -2.44 3.81
N ASN A 28 13.91 -3.70 4.18
CA ASN A 28 12.80 -4.62 4.44
C ASN A 28 11.92 -4.15 5.61
N ALA A 29 12.53 -3.68 6.70
CA ALA A 29 11.78 -3.13 7.83
C ALA A 29 10.90 -1.92 7.45
N VAL A 30 11.40 -1.02 6.58
CA VAL A 30 10.60 0.12 6.09
C VAL A 30 9.46 -0.36 5.20
N ARG A 31 9.70 -1.35 4.34
CA ARG A 31 8.68 -1.94 3.48
C ARG A 31 7.56 -2.60 4.27
N ASP A 32 7.93 -3.43 5.26
CA ASP A 32 6.96 -4.12 6.10
C ASP A 32 6.09 -3.12 6.87
N ARG A 33 6.72 -2.10 7.48
CA ARG A 33 5.97 -1.02 8.17
C ARG A 33 5.04 -0.27 7.22
N ALA A 34 5.51 0.10 6.03
CA ALA A 34 4.70 0.82 5.06
C ALA A 34 3.51 -0.02 4.58
N PHE A 35 3.72 -1.33 4.39
CA PHE A 35 2.66 -2.25 3.99
C PHE A 35 1.60 -2.42 5.09
N ASP A 36 2.02 -2.60 6.34
CA ASP A 36 1.11 -2.68 7.48
C ASP A 36 0.30 -1.40 7.66
N ASP A 37 0.96 -0.25 7.53
CA ASP A 37 0.31 1.05 7.57
C ASP A 37 -0.72 1.20 6.44
N PHE A 38 -0.41 0.72 5.23
CA PHE A 38 -1.35 0.72 4.11
C PHE A 38 -2.55 -0.20 4.37
N ARG A 39 -2.34 -1.43 4.86
CA ARG A 39 -3.44 -2.36 5.20
C ARG A 39 -4.40 -1.78 6.24
N ARG A 40 -3.87 -0.97 7.17
CA ARG A 40 -4.65 -0.31 8.23
C ARG A 40 -5.38 0.95 7.74
N GLN A 41 -4.72 1.75 6.90
CA GLN A 41 -5.22 3.08 6.50
C GLN A 41 -6.03 3.06 5.21
N GLY A 42 -5.72 2.15 4.29
CA GLY A 42 -6.30 2.11 2.95
C GLY A 42 -5.90 3.30 2.09
N PHE A 43 -6.59 3.48 0.97
CA PHE A 43 -6.49 4.67 0.15
C PHE A 43 -7.21 5.85 0.82
N PRO A 44 -6.70 7.07 0.65
CA PRO A 44 -7.38 8.26 1.14
C PRO A 44 -8.68 8.50 0.37
N THR A 45 -9.65 9.11 1.04
CA THR A 45 -10.91 9.52 0.43
C THR A 45 -10.92 11.03 0.20
N ARG A 46 -11.89 11.53 -0.59
CA ARG A 46 -12.13 12.97 -0.78
C ARG A 46 -12.41 13.76 0.51
N LYS A 47 -12.62 13.07 1.65
CA LYS A 47 -12.77 13.69 2.98
C LYS A 47 -11.45 14.25 3.51
N VAL A 48 -10.32 13.74 3.02
CA VAL A 48 -9.00 14.28 3.34
C VAL A 48 -8.74 15.46 2.42
N GLU A 49 -8.49 16.64 2.97
CA GLU A 49 -8.39 17.90 2.19
C GLU A 49 -7.37 17.79 1.04
N ARG A 50 -6.23 17.12 1.26
CA ARG A 50 -5.22 16.87 0.22
C ARG A 50 -5.76 16.08 -1.00
N TYR A 51 -6.79 15.26 -0.81
CA TYR A 51 -7.37 14.38 -1.84
C TYR A 51 -8.79 14.81 -2.28
N LYS A 52 -9.24 15.99 -1.87
CA LYS A 52 -10.60 16.48 -2.15
C LYS A 52 -10.97 16.50 -3.63
N TYR A 53 -9.99 16.77 -4.48
CA TYR A 53 -10.16 16.88 -5.93
C TYR A 53 -9.57 15.69 -6.70
N THR A 54 -9.06 14.67 -6.01
CA THR A 54 -8.49 13.47 -6.61
C THR A 54 -9.35 12.28 -6.26
N ASP A 55 -9.89 11.61 -7.28
CA ASP A 55 -10.66 10.39 -7.09
C ASP A 55 -9.75 9.18 -7.04
N MET A 56 -9.41 8.73 -5.85
CA MET A 56 -8.56 7.55 -5.68
C MET A 56 -9.19 6.26 -6.22
N GLU A 57 -10.53 6.20 -6.36
CA GLU A 57 -11.22 5.02 -6.90
C GLU A 57 -11.19 4.96 -8.43
N LYS A 58 -10.81 6.05 -9.11
CA LYS A 58 -10.71 6.12 -10.58
C LYS A 58 -9.28 5.93 -11.11
N LEU A 59 -8.30 5.84 -10.21
CA LEU A 59 -6.89 5.61 -10.53
C LEU A 59 -6.60 4.11 -10.52
#